data_AF-A0A925FD31-F1
#
_entry.id   AF-A0A925FD31-F1
#
_cell.length_a   1.000
_cell.length_b   1.000
_cell.length_c   1.000
_cell.angle_alpha   90.00
_cell.angle_beta   90.00
_cell.angle_gamma   90.00
#
_symmetry.space_group_name_H-M   'P 1'
#
loop_
_entity.id
_entity.type
_entity.pdbx_description
1 polymer ?
#
loop_
_entity_poly.entity_id
_entity_poly.type
_entity_poly.pdbx_seq_one_letter_code
_entity_poly.pdbx_strand_id
1 'polypeptide(L)'
;MAKGKERGGDAERLADTLSRYLRSSGIGDRVKQGEVIAQWADLVGPEVAAVTRAISVSEDGTLFAVARNHAWLNELTMMESDLLQSINRATGNRPIVKIRWALMR
;
A
#
# COMPACT_ATOMS: atom_id res chain seq x y z
N MET A 1 44.68 -20.74 22.97
CA MET A 1 43.46 -20.18 23.56
C MET A 1 42.59 -19.71 22.41
N ALA A 2 41.50 -20.40 22.12
CA ALA A 2 40.57 -20.05 21.05
C ALA A 2 39.26 -19.55 21.67
N LYS A 3 38.70 -18.46 21.13
CA LYS A 3 37.30 -18.35 20.69
C LYS A 3 36.79 -16.91 20.80
N GLY A 4 36.24 -16.43 19.68
CA GLY A 4 34.98 -15.71 19.70
C GLY A 4 35.00 -14.35 19.03
N LYS A 5 34.58 -14.27 17.75
CA LYS A 5 33.83 -13.12 17.21
C LYS A 5 33.25 -13.36 15.81
N GLU A 6 32.35 -14.34 15.61
CA GLU A 6 31.77 -14.58 14.26
C GLU A 6 30.30 -14.97 14.32
N ARG A 7 29.44 -14.17 14.97
CA ARG A 7 27.98 -14.42 15.00
C ARG A 7 27.11 -13.27 14.52
N GLY A 8 27.70 -12.09 14.29
CA GLY A 8 26.96 -10.91 13.80
C GLY A 8 26.92 -10.78 12.27
N GLY A 9 27.96 -11.23 11.57
CA GLY A 9 28.10 -11.01 10.12
C GLY A 9 27.20 -11.90 9.25
N ASP A 10 26.90 -13.11 9.70
CA ASP A 10 26.12 -14.09 8.91
C ASP A 10 24.62 -13.74 8.88
N ALA A 11 24.08 -13.27 10.00
CA ALA A 11 22.70 -12.80 10.07
C ALA A 11 22.47 -11.55 9.21
N GLU A 12 23.43 -10.62 9.23
CA GLU A 12 23.36 -9.38 8.44
C GLU A 12 23.50 -9.63 6.93
N ARG A 13 24.36 -10.57 6.53
CA ARG A 13 24.48 -11.00 5.12
C ARG A 13 23.23 -11.74 4.62
N LEU A 14 22.61 -12.55 5.48
CA LEU A 14 21.38 -13.25 5.14
C LEU A 14 20.21 -12.27 5.00
N ALA A 15 20.08 -11.32 5.93
CA ALA A 15 19.08 -10.26 5.87
C ALA A 15 19.24 -9.39 4.62
N ASP A 16 20.47 -9.02 4.27
CA ASP A 16 20.77 -8.25 3.05
C ASP A 16 20.44 -9.03 1.76
N THR A 17 20.82 -10.31 1.71
CA THR A 17 20.53 -11.19 0.56
C THR A 17 19.03 -11.42 0.40
N LEU A 18 18.32 -11.69 1.49
CA LEU A 18 16.87 -11.85 1.49
C LEU A 18 16.18 -10.55 1.07
N SER A 19 16.67 -9.40 1.56
CA SER A 19 16.16 -8.09 1.17
C SER A 19 16.38 -7.78 -0.32
N ARG A 20 17.55 -8.13 -0.88
CA ARG A 20 17.80 -8.02 -2.33
C ARG A 20 16.89 -8.93 -3.14
N TYR A 21 16.68 -10.16 -2.68
CA TYR A 21 15.79 -11.10 -3.35
C TYR A 21 14.34 -10.64 -3.32
N LEU A 22 13.83 -10.23 -2.15
CA LEU A 22 12.47 -9.67 -2.00
C LEU A 22 12.25 -8.40 -2.83
N ARG A 23 13.28 -7.55 -2.96
CA ARG A 23 13.27 -6.39 -3.87
C ARG A 23 13.24 -6.82 -5.34
N SER A 24 14.02 -7.83 -5.72
CA SER A 24 14.09 -8.33 -7.10
C SER A 24 12.85 -9.10 -7.54
N SER A 25 12.11 -9.72 -6.61
CA SER A 25 10.90 -10.49 -6.90
C SER A 25 9.61 -9.64 -6.94
N GLY A 26 9.69 -8.32 -6.71
CA GLY A 26 8.51 -7.44 -6.64
C GLY A 26 7.60 -7.68 -5.42
N ILE A 27 8.00 -8.57 -4.51
CA ILE A 27 7.24 -8.93 -3.30
C ILE A 27 7.17 -7.73 -2.35
N GLY A 28 8.29 -7.01 -2.18
CA GLY A 28 8.31 -5.82 -1.33
C GLY A 28 7.31 -4.74 -1.76
N ASP A 29 7.14 -4.53 -3.06
CA ASP A 29 6.15 -3.57 -3.58
C ASP A 29 4.71 -4.06 -3.41
N ARG A 30 4.45 -5.37 -3.59
CA ARG A 30 3.13 -5.97 -3.34
C ARG A 30 2.75 -5.89 -1.85
N VAL A 31 3.72 -6.03 -0.95
CA VAL A 31 3.50 -5.85 0.50
C VAL A 31 3.10 -4.41 0.79
N LYS A 32 3.82 -3.42 0.25
CA LYS A 32 3.49 -1.99 0.41
C LYS A 32 2.13 -1.62 -0.19
N GLN A 33 1.77 -2.18 -1.33
CA GLN A 33 0.41 -2.02 -1.88
C GLN A 33 -0.65 -2.68 -1.00
N GLY A 34 -0.32 -3.79 -0.33
CA GLY A 34 -1.16 -4.40 0.69
C GLY A 34 -1.35 -3.52 1.93
N GLU A 35 -0.33 -2.73 2.30
CA GLU A 35 -0.43 -1.78 3.42
C GLU A 35 -1.48 -0.69 3.18
N VAL A 36 -1.74 -0.30 1.92
CA VAL A 36 -2.81 0.67 1.58
C VAL A 36 -4.17 0.20 2.08
N ILE A 37 -4.44 -1.10 2.00
CA ILE A 37 -5.71 -1.68 2.44
C ILE A 37 -5.78 -1.64 3.98
N ALA A 38 -4.69 -2.00 4.65
CA ALA A 38 -4.61 -2.03 6.11
C ALA A 38 -4.64 -0.64 6.75
N GLN A 39 -4.02 0.35 6.10
CA GLN A 39 -3.87 1.72 6.59
C GLN A 39 -4.88 2.69 5.97
N TRP A 40 -5.90 2.19 5.27
CA TRP A 40 -6.83 3.01 4.49
C TRP A 40 -7.32 4.25 5.24
N ALA A 41 -7.81 4.06 6.47
CA ALA A 41 -8.39 5.14 7.27
C ALA A 41 -7.39 6.25 7.66
N ASP A 42 -6.12 5.90 7.84
CA ASP A 42 -5.04 6.86 8.10
C ASP A 42 -4.71 7.65 6.83
N LEU A 43 -4.65 6.95 5.69
CA LEU A 43 -4.28 7.53 4.40
C LEU A 43 -5.35 8.49 3.84
N VAL A 44 -6.63 8.14 3.95
CA VAL A 44 -7.72 8.97 3.39
C VAL A 44 -8.43 9.84 4.41
N GLY A 45 -8.12 9.64 5.69
CA GLY A 45 -8.77 10.32 6.80
C GLY A 45 -10.14 9.74 7.18
N PRO A 46 -10.66 10.10 8.36
CA PRO A 46 -11.82 9.46 8.97
C PRO A 46 -13.11 9.66 8.17
N GLU A 47 -13.29 10.81 7.51
CA GLU A 47 -14.52 11.16 6.80
C GLU A 47 -14.72 10.26 5.57
N VAL A 48 -13.69 10.14 4.74
CA VAL A 48 -13.67 9.26 3.56
C VAL A 48 -13.71 7.79 3.99
N ALA A 49 -12.99 7.42 5.05
CA ALA A 49 -12.98 6.05 5.56
C ALA A 49 -14.32 5.60 6.17
N ALA A 50 -15.15 6.53 6.66
CA ALA A 50 -16.47 6.21 7.20
C ALA A 50 -17.46 5.72 6.12
N VAL A 51 -17.20 6.08 4.86
CA VAL A 51 -18.08 5.83 3.72
C VAL A 51 -17.42 5.03 2.60
N THR A 52 -16.13 4.73 2.71
CA THR A 52 -15.38 3.94 1.73
C THR A 52 -14.55 2.83 2.37
N ARG A 53 -14.21 1.82 1.58
CA ARG A 53 -13.24 0.78 1.95
C ARG A 53 -12.36 0.41 0.76
N ALA A 54 -11.04 0.31 0.97
CA ALA A 54 -10.14 -0.29 0.01
C ALA A 54 -10.32 -1.81 -0.05
N ILE A 55 -10.30 -2.39 -1.25
CA ILE A 55 -10.52 -3.82 -1.50
C ILE A 55 -9.25 -4.49 -1.99
N SER A 56 -8.61 -3.92 -3.00
CA SER A 56 -7.43 -4.52 -3.64
C SER A 56 -6.66 -3.50 -4.46
N VAL A 57 -5.38 -3.80 -4.69
CA VAL A 57 -4.54 -3.06 -5.63
C VAL A 57 -4.10 -4.04 -6.72
N SER A 58 -4.37 -3.68 -7.98
CA SER A 58 -3.89 -4.43 -9.14
C SER A 58 -2.42 -4.13 -9.43
N GLU A 59 -1.76 -5.04 -10.16
CA GLU A 59 -0.35 -4.89 -10.52
C GLU A 59 -0.05 -3.64 -11.37
N ASP A 60 -1.05 -3.13 -12.09
CA ASP A 60 -0.98 -1.90 -12.88
C ASP A 60 -1.12 -0.61 -12.03
N GLY A 61 -1.26 -0.74 -10.71
CA GLY A 61 -1.42 0.38 -9.78
C GLY A 61 -2.87 0.87 -9.67
N THR A 62 -3.86 0.11 -10.16
CA THR A 62 -5.27 0.44 -9.95
C THR A 62 -5.69 0.04 -8.53
N LEU A 63 -6.13 0.99 -7.70
CA LEU A 63 -6.78 0.71 -6.42
C LEU A 63 -8.28 0.53 -6.62
N PHE A 64 -8.82 -0.59 -6.16
CA PHE A 64 -10.26 -0.82 -6.10
C PHE A 64 -10.78 -0.48 -4.71
N ALA A 65 -11.78 0.39 -4.66
CA ALA A 65 -12.43 0.81 -3.43
C ALA A 65 -13.95 0.79 -3.60
N VAL A 66 -14.67 0.51 -2.52
CA VAL A 66 -16.14 0.55 -2.50
C VAL A 66 -16.61 1.75 -1.70
N ALA A 67 -17.63 2.45 -2.20
CA ALA A 67 -18.31 3.55 -1.54
C ALA A 67 -19.70 3.12 -1.07
N ARG A 68 -20.21 3.76 -0.02
CA ARG A 68 -21.50 3.43 0.60
C ARG A 68 -22.69 3.67 -0.34
N ASN A 69 -22.68 4.74 -1.14
CA ASN A 69 -23.78 5.09 -2.04
C ASN A 69 -23.32 5.97 -3.21
N HIS A 70 -24.22 6.21 -4.17
CA HIS A 70 -23.95 7.02 -5.36
C HIS A 70 -23.69 8.50 -5.06
N ALA A 71 -24.27 9.06 -4.00
CA ALA A 71 -24.11 10.49 -3.67
C ALA A 71 -22.64 10.83 -3.40
N TRP A 72 -21.90 9.90 -2.78
CA TRP A 72 -20.47 10.04 -2.51
C TRP A 72 -19.58 9.93 -3.74
N LEU A 73 -20.01 9.28 -4.83
CA LEU A 73 -19.13 9.06 -5.99
C LEU A 73 -18.71 10.38 -6.65
N ASN A 74 -19.61 11.37 -6.70
CA ASN A 74 -19.31 12.66 -7.30
C ASN A 74 -18.25 13.41 -6.48
N GLU A 75 -18.40 13.40 -5.16
CA GLU A 75 -17.46 14.00 -4.21
C GLU A 75 -16.09 13.31 -4.25
N LEU A 76 -16.07 11.98 -4.22
CA LEU A 76 -14.85 11.18 -4.31
C LEU A 76 -14.09 11.40 -5.62
N THR A 77 -14.80 11.60 -6.73
CA THR A 77 -14.17 11.89 -8.03
C THR A 77 -13.47 13.25 -8.00
N MET A 78 -14.06 14.26 -7.36
CA MET A 78 -13.44 15.58 -7.20
C MET A 78 -12.22 15.52 -6.26
N MET A 79 -12.27 14.68 -5.22
CA MET A 79 -11.18 14.48 -4.26
C MET A 79 -10.10 13.50 -4.74
N GLU A 80 -10.31 12.80 -5.87
CA GLU A 80 -9.46 11.67 -6.28
C GLU A 80 -7.98 12.05 -6.38
N SER A 81 -7.69 13.27 -6.88
CA SER A 81 -6.31 13.77 -6.97
C SER A 81 -5.64 13.89 -5.60
N ASP A 82 -6.33 14.48 -4.60
CA ASP A 82 -5.81 14.63 -3.24
C ASP A 82 -5.67 13.27 -2.54
N LEU A 83 -6.65 12.39 -2.74
CA LEU A 83 -6.61 11.02 -2.23
C LEU A 83 -5.42 10.24 -2.77
N LEU A 84 -5.21 10.26 -4.09
CA LEU A 84 -4.06 9.63 -4.72
C LEU A 84 -2.75 10.20 -4.19
N GLN A 85 -2.66 11.52 -4.00
CA GLN A 85 -1.47 12.14 -3.42
C GLN A 85 -1.21 11.66 -1.99
N SER A 86 -2.25 11.58 -1.16
CA SER A 86 -2.13 11.10 0.22
C SER A 86 -1.70 9.64 0.28
N ILE A 87 -2.39 8.76 -0.45
CA ILE A 87 -2.10 7.32 -0.52
C ILE A 87 -0.66 7.09 -1.01
N ASN A 88 -0.23 7.81 -2.04
CA ASN A 88 1.08 7.61 -2.65
C ASN A 88 2.26 8.01 -1.75
N ARG A 89 2.03 8.74 -0.65
CA ARG A 89 3.06 8.98 0.37
C ARG A 89 3.48 7.68 1.07
N ALA A 90 2.61 6.66 1.08
CA ALA A 90 2.87 5.36 1.73
C ALA A 90 3.32 4.25 0.77
N THR A 91 3.07 4.34 -0.55
CA THR A 91 3.28 3.21 -1.48
C THR A 91 4.71 3.04 -2.00
N GLY A 92 5.64 3.95 -1.68
CA GLY A 92 7.05 3.84 -2.08
C GLY A 92 7.24 3.83 -3.61
N ASN A 93 7.87 2.79 -4.16
CA ASN A 93 8.31 2.74 -5.56
C ASN A 93 7.22 2.30 -6.55
N ARG A 94 6.05 1.83 -6.08
CA ARG A 94 4.90 1.49 -6.93
C ARG A 94 3.69 2.34 -6.58
N PRO A 95 3.52 3.51 -7.21
CA PRO A 95 2.40 4.38 -6.93
C PRO A 95 1.08 3.78 -7.40
N ILE A 96 0.01 4.14 -6.71
CA ILE A 96 -1.37 4.02 -7.19
C ILE A 96 -1.59 5.07 -8.27
N VAL A 97 -2.07 4.64 -9.43
CA VAL A 97 -2.26 5.51 -10.61
C VAL A 97 -3.68 6.02 -10.77
N LYS A 98 -4.67 5.27 -10.26
CA LYS A 98 -6.09 5.64 -10.31
C LYS A 98 -6.89 4.87 -9.27
N ILE A 99 -8.05 5.41 -8.90
CA ILE A 99 -9.00 4.73 -8.02
C ILE A 99 -10.21 4.28 -8.83
N ARG A 100 -10.62 3.03 -8.65
CA ARG A 100 -11.83 2.44 -9.25
C ARG A 100 -12.87 2.26 -8.15
N TRP A 101 -13.84 3.17 -8.15
CA TRP A 101 -14.95 3.14 -7.20
C TRP A 101 -16.03 2.15 -7.64
N ALA A 102 -16.43 1.29 -6.73
CA ALA A 102 -17.63 0.46 -6.82
C ALA A 102 -18.58 0.80 -5.66
N LEU A 103 -19.79 0.25 -5.66
CA LEU A 103 -20.73 0.42 -4.55
C LEU A 103 -20.74 -0.79 -3.64
N MET A 104 -20.86 -0.53 -2.34
CA MET A 104 -21.18 -1.57 -1.35
C MET A 104 -22.53 -2.18 -1.74
N ARG A 105 -22.58 -3.51 -1.78
CA ARG A 105 -23.81 -4.28 -2.00
C ARG A 105 -24.40 -4.72 -0.67
#